data_AF-A0A661UN11-F1
#
_entry.id   AF-A0A661UN11-F1
#
_cell.length_a   1.000
_cell.length_b   1.000
_cell.length_c   1.000
_cell.angle_alpha   90.00
_cell.angle_beta   90.00
_cell.angle_gamma   90.00
#
_symmetry.space_group_name_H-M   'P 1'
#
loop_
_entity.id
_entity.type
_entity.pdbx_description
1 polymer ?
#
loop_
_entity_poly.entity_id
_entity_poly.type
_entity_poly.pdbx_seq_one_letter_code
_entity_poly.pdbx_strand_id
1 'polypeptide(L)'
;MNQLKIYILPDGEEIDLLKVKSIGAIKSVRSKDFSSLGYCYFTIVLKDGTSKEIQEGYLYSDWIKAKIDLQMIRDDILKSLL
;
A
#
# COMPACT_ATOMS: atom_id res chain seq x y z
N MET A 1 -3.23 -12.64 -26.43
CA MET A 1 -3.22 -11.24 -25.94
C MET A 1 -3.16 -11.30 -24.42
N ASN A 2 -2.08 -10.86 -23.79
CA ASN A 2 -2.09 -10.70 -22.33
C ASN A 2 -2.99 -9.49 -22.02
N GLN A 3 -4.13 -9.73 -21.37
CA GLN A 3 -4.94 -8.64 -20.84
C GLN A 3 -4.14 -7.93 -19.75
N LEU A 4 -3.85 -6.64 -19.93
CA LEU A 4 -3.31 -5.80 -18.86
C LEU A 4 -4.29 -5.84 -17.68
N LYS A 5 -3.81 -6.19 -16.48
CA LYS A 5 -4.59 -6.11 -15.23
C LYS A 5 -3.95 -4.99 -14.39
N ILE A 6 -4.45 -3.76 -14.53
CA ILE A 6 -3.91 -2.58 -13.85
C ILE A 6 -4.80 -2.20 -12.68
N TYR A 7 -4.19 -1.89 -11.54
CA TYR A 7 -4.84 -1.20 -10.43
C TYR A 7 -4.32 0.25 -10.37
N ILE A 8 -5.23 1.20 -10.17
CA ILE A 8 -4.89 2.63 -10.07
C ILE A 8 -5.02 3.03 -8.60
N LEU A 9 -3.92 3.50 -8.01
CA LEU A 9 -3.90 4.02 -6.65
C LEU A 9 -4.64 5.36 -6.54
N PRO A 10 -5.03 5.80 -5.33
CA PRO A 10 -5.71 7.07 -5.13
C PRO A 10 -4.93 8.30 -5.61
N ASP A 11 -3.60 8.22 -5.64
CA ASP A 11 -2.69 9.25 -6.16
C ASP A 11 -2.51 9.20 -7.69
N GLY A 12 -3.19 8.26 -8.36
CA GLY A 12 -3.11 8.04 -9.80
C GLY A 12 -1.98 7.12 -10.24
N GLU A 13 -1.16 6.61 -9.32
CA GLU A 13 -0.06 5.73 -9.69
C GLU A 13 -0.57 4.33 -10.04
N GLU A 14 -0.06 3.77 -11.14
CA GLU A 14 -0.51 2.49 -11.66
C GLU A 14 0.31 1.31 -11.12
N ILE A 15 -0.36 0.19 -10.88
CA ILE A 15 0.25 -1.08 -10.50
C ILE A 15 -0.18 -2.15 -11.51
N ASP A 16 0.80 -2.72 -12.21
CA ASP A 16 0.60 -3.92 -13.03
C ASP A 16 0.46 -5.15 -12.14
N LEU A 17 -0.79 -5.59 -11.95
CA LEU A 17 -1.14 -6.72 -11.10
C LEU A 17 -0.57 -8.05 -11.63
N LEU A 18 -0.27 -8.16 -12.93
CA LEU A 18 0.37 -9.36 -13.48
C LEU A 18 1.83 -9.50 -13.04
N LYS A 19 2.47 -8.39 -12.65
CA LYS A 19 3.84 -8.37 -12.14
C LYS A 19 3.90 -8.56 -10.63
N VAL A 20 2.78 -8.53 -9.92
CA VAL A 20 2.76 -8.74 -8.46
C VAL A 20 3.12 -10.19 -8.13
N LYS A 21 4.06 -10.34 -7.19
CA LYS A 21 4.49 -11.62 -6.62
C LYS A 21 3.85 -11.86 -5.25
N SER A 22 3.87 -10.86 -4.38
CA SER A 22 3.25 -10.93 -3.07
C SER A 22 2.93 -9.54 -2.52
N ILE A 23 2.00 -9.50 -1.55
CA ILE A 23 1.61 -8.29 -0.85
C ILE A 23 1.84 -8.50 0.65
N GLY A 24 2.59 -7.59 1.25
CA GLY A 24 2.94 -7.61 2.67
C GLY A 24 1.76 -7.32 3.59
N ALA A 25 2.00 -7.50 4.88
CA ALA A 25 1.09 -7.04 5.92
C ALA A 25 1.25 -5.51 6.13
N ILE A 26 0.18 -4.87 6.61
CA ILE A 26 0.23 -3.46 7.00
C ILE A 26 1.06 -3.33 8.28
N LYS A 27 2.01 -2.39 8.24
CA LYS A 27 2.85 -2.01 9.37
C LYS A 27 2.65 -0.53 9.67
N SER A 28 2.91 -0.14 10.91
CA SER A 28 2.94 1.26 11.32
C SER A 28 4.30 1.60 11.88
N VAL A 29 4.91 2.67 11.37
CA VAL A 29 6.10 3.27 11.96
C VAL A 29 5.67 4.57 12.61
N ARG A 30 5.95 4.67 13.91
CA ARG A 30 5.77 5.90 14.66
C ARG A 30 7.07 6.66 14.64
N SER A 31 7.01 7.95 14.35
CA SER A 31 8.14 8.81 14.70
C SER A 31 8.28 8.84 16.23
N LYS A 32 9.52 8.91 16.72
CA LYS A 32 9.81 9.03 18.15
C LYS A 32 9.42 10.40 18.69
N ASP A 33 9.35 11.40 17.81
CA ASP A 33 8.97 12.76 18.15
C ASP A 33 7.51 13.01 17.76
N PHE A 34 6.66 13.31 18.75
CA PHE A 34 5.22 13.60 18.56
C PHE A 34 4.94 14.80 17.63
N SER A 35 5.97 15.57 17.27
CA SER A 35 5.94 16.68 16.30
C SER A 35 6.05 16.22 14.84
N SER A 36 6.39 14.95 14.59
CA SER A 36 6.60 14.42 13.24
C SER A 36 5.57 13.36 12.89
N LEU A 37 5.14 13.37 11.64
CA LEU A 37 4.13 12.45 11.11
C LEU A 37 4.61 11.01 11.28
N GLY A 38 3.76 10.15 11.84
CA GLY A 38 3.90 8.72 11.70
C GLY A 38 3.44 8.30 10.30
N TYR A 39 3.70 7.04 9.92
CA TYR A 39 3.14 6.50 8.70
C TYR A 39 2.76 5.04 8.85
N CYS A 40 1.71 4.65 8.16
CA CYS A 40 1.34 3.26 7.94
C CYS A 40 1.79 2.89 6.53
N TYR A 41 2.14 1.63 6.30
CA TYR A 41 2.51 1.17 4.98
C TYR A 41 2.28 -0.33 4.78
N PHE A 42 2.22 -0.77 3.53
CA PHE A 42 2.46 -2.15 3.14
C PHE A 42 3.33 -2.20 1.88
N THR A 43 4.02 -3.32 1.69
CA THR A 43 4.93 -3.51 0.57
C THR A 43 4.33 -4.46 -0.46
N ILE A 44 4.42 -4.09 -1.73
CA ILE A 44 4.13 -4.97 -2.87
C ILE A 44 5.47 -5.44 -3.43
N VAL A 45 5.67 -6.75 -3.48
CA VAL A 45 6.86 -7.35 -4.10
C VAL A 45 6.49 -7.79 -5.50
N LEU A 46 7.28 -7.40 -6.49
CA LEU A 46 7.10 -7.75 -7.89
C LEU A 46 7.91 -9.00 -8.27
N LYS A 47 7.57 -9.61 -9.41
CA LYS A 47 8.18 -10.84 -9.92
C LYS A 47 9.65 -10.66 -10.32
N ASP A 48 10.05 -9.45 -10.66
CA ASP A 48 11.45 -9.09 -10.95
C ASP A 48 12.31 -8.88 -9.69
N GLY A 49 11.72 -9.04 -8.50
CA GLY A 49 12.39 -8.87 -7.22
C GLY A 49 12.39 -7.44 -6.68
N THR A 50 11.91 -6.47 -7.46
CA THR A 50 11.71 -5.10 -6.97
C THR A 50 10.52 -5.04 -6.00
N SER A 51 10.47 -3.99 -5.19
CA SER A 51 9.38 -3.77 -4.25
C SER A 51 8.93 -2.32 -4.28
N LYS A 52 7.63 -2.13 -4.10
CA LYS A 52 7.01 -0.82 -3.99
C LYS A 52 6.33 -0.71 -2.63
N GLU A 53 6.55 0.40 -1.94
CA GLU A 53 5.91 0.69 -0.67
C GLU A 53 4.73 1.64 -0.89
N ILE A 54 3.55 1.26 -0.40
CA ILE A 54 2.38 2.11 -0.37
C ILE A 54 2.24 2.61 1.06
N GLN A 55 2.31 3.92 1.26
CA GLN A 55 2.34 4.54 2.57
C GLN A 55 1.31 5.65 2.71
N GLU A 56 0.80 5.82 3.92
CA GLU A 56 -0.09 6.92 4.30
C GLU A 56 0.44 7.57 5.58
N GLY A 57 0.66 8.89 5.50
CA GLY A 57 1.14 9.68 6.62
C GLY A 57 0.01 10.02 7.58
N TYR A 58 0.30 10.08 8.88
CA TYR A 58 -0.71 10.44 9.88
C TYR A 58 -0.16 11.28 11.02
N LEU A 59 -1.01 12.17 11.52
CA LEU A 59 -0.90 12.71 12.87
C LEU A 59 -1.39 11.67 13.88
N TYR A 60 -0.94 11.78 15.13
CA TYR A 60 -1.27 10.77 16.15
C TYR A 60 -2.77 10.53 16.33
N SER A 61 -3.61 11.57 16.19
CA SER A 61 -5.07 11.44 16.26
C SER A 61 -5.66 10.59 15.12
N ASP A 62 -4.96 10.49 13.99
CA ASP A 62 -5.51 10.02 12.72
C ASP A 62 -4.97 8.65 12.31
N TRP A 63 -4.13 8.03 13.15
CA TRP A 63 -3.45 6.76 12.84
C TRP A 63 -4.42 5.63 12.47
N ILE A 64 -5.61 5.60 13.10
CA ILE A 64 -6.65 4.61 12.82
C ILE A 64 -7.18 4.80 11.40
N LYS A 65 -7.45 6.05 11.01
CA LYS A 65 -7.96 6.39 9.69
C LYS A 65 -6.95 6.00 8.61
N ALA A 66 -5.69 6.41 8.76
CA ALA A 66 -4.63 6.04 7.82
C ALA A 66 -4.46 4.51 7.67
N LYS A 67 -4.62 3.77 8.77
CA LYS A 67 -4.60 2.29 8.73
C LYS A 67 -5.79 1.71 7.97
N ILE A 68 -6.99 2.25 8.18
CA ILE A 68 -8.21 1.80 7.48
C ILE A 68 -8.09 2.08 5.98
N ASP A 69 -7.64 3.28 5.60
CA ASP A 69 -7.50 3.69 4.20
C ASP A 69 -6.50 2.75 3.47
N LEU A 70 -5.34 2.47 4.09
CA LEU A 70 -4.38 1.49 3.57
C LEU A 70 -4.93 0.05 3.51
N GLN A 71 -5.75 -0.35 4.48
CA GLN A 71 -6.40 -1.66 4.50
C GLN A 71 -7.36 -1.82 3.32
N MET A 72 -8.15 -0.78 3.03
CA MET A 72 -9.07 -0.78 1.89
C MET A 72 -8.30 -0.92 0.57
N ILE A 73 -7.23 -0.13 0.36
CA ILE A 73 -6.38 -0.24 -0.83
C ILE A 73 -5.80 -1.66 -0.95
N ARG A 74 -5.24 -2.19 0.14
CA ARG A 74 -4.65 -3.53 0.17
C ARG A 74 -5.66 -4.61 -0.20
N ASP A 75 -6.85 -4.57 0.39
CA ASP A 75 -7.87 -5.57 0.16
C ASP A 75 -8.45 -5.48 -1.26
N ASP A 76 -8.56 -4.28 -1.83
CA ASP A 76 -9.01 -4.11 -3.21
C ASP A 76 -7.96 -4.61 -4.22
N ILE A 77 -6.67 -4.40 -3.96
CA ILE A 77 -5.59 -5.02 -4.76
C ILE A 77 -5.67 -6.55 -4.65
N LEU A 78 -5.84 -7.10 -3.44
CA LEU A 78 -5.95 -8.55 -3.24
C LEU A 78 -7.16 -9.16 -3.96
N LYS A 79 -8.33 -8.52 -3.87
CA LYS A 79 -9.52 -8.93 -4.63
C LYS A 79 -9.29 -8.86 -6.13
N SER A 80 -8.55 -7.85 -6.58
CA SER A 80 -8.17 -7.68 -7.98
C SER A 80 -7.09 -8.66 -8.43
N LEU A 81 -6.48 -9.45 -7.56
CA LEU A 81 -5.52 -10.51 -7.92
C LEU A 81 -6.19 -11.87 -8.12
N LEU A 82 -7.35 -12.10 -7.48
CA LEU A 82 -8.20 -13.26 -7.71
C LEU A 82 -8.83 -13.22 -9.12
#